data_AF-A0A5C4P8Y9-F1
#
_entry.id   AF-A0A5C4P8Y9-F1
#
_cell.length_a   1.000
_cell.length_b   1.000
_cell.length_c   1.000
_cell.angle_alpha   90.00
_cell.angle_beta   90.00
_cell.angle_gamma   90.00
#
_symmetry.space_group_name_H-M   'P 1'
#
loop_
_entity.id
_entity.type
_entity.pdbx_description
1 polymer ?
#
loop_
_entity_poly.entity_id
_entity_poly.type
_entity_poly.pdbx_seq_one_letter_code
_entity_poly.pdbx_strand_id
1 'polypeptide(L)' 'MSNQERFIVSFIANGQPDSRVMEADSETLSVSEAEALLRVSFSELQDVQLSDVQVQKRTRPIEQEHGVPGHFKQP' A
#
# COMPACT_ATOMS: atom_id res chain seq x y z
N MET A 1 3.14 7.78 -19.14
CA MET A 1 3.24 8.25 -17.75
C MET A 1 2.05 7.68 -17.02
N SER A 2 2.14 6.43 -16.55
CA SER A 2 1.07 5.84 -15.74
C SER A 2 1.18 6.47 -14.35
N ASN A 3 0.18 7.25 -13.96
CA ASN A 3 0.05 7.75 -12.59
C ASN A 3 -0.49 6.60 -11.74
N GLN A 4 0.39 5.63 -11.44
CA GLN A 4 0.08 4.55 -10.53
C GLN A 4 0.27 5.05 -9.12
N GLU A 5 -0.85 5.19 -8.43
CA GLU A 5 -0.90 5.60 -7.04
C GLU A 5 -0.68 4.38 -6.16
N ARG A 6 0.11 4.56 -5.10
CA ARG A 6 0.39 3.49 -4.14
C ARG A 6 -0.56 3.55 -2.98
N PHE A 7 -1.12 2.40 -2.62
CA PHE A 7 -1.98 2.22 -1.48
C PHE A 7 -1.39 1.17 -0.55
N ILE A 8 -1.47 1.40 0.75
CA ILE A 8 -1.28 0.37 1.77
C ILE A 8 -2.66 -0.15 2.11
N VAL A 9 -2.86 -1.44 1.95
CA VAL A 9 -4.08 -2.13 2.34
C VAL A 9 -3.77 -2.99 3.55
N SER A 10 -4.30 -2.62 4.70
CA SER A 10 -4.19 -3.35 5.95
C SER A 10 -5.45 -4.17 6.17
N PHE A 11 -5.32 -5.40 6.64
CA PHE A 11 -6.45 -6.30 6.83
C PHE A 11 -6.13 -7.35 7.90
N ILE A 12 -7.16 -8.04 8.39
CA ILE A 12 -6.98 -9.23 9.23
C ILE A 12 -7.26 -10.46 8.37
N ALA A 13 -6.29 -11.36 8.32
CA ALA A 13 -6.37 -12.65 7.66
C ALA A 13 -6.17 -13.77 8.68
N ASN A 14 -7.11 -14.71 8.78
CA ASN A 14 -7.06 -15.83 9.74
C ASN A 14 -6.80 -15.38 11.20
N GLY A 15 -7.34 -14.23 11.60
CA GLY A 15 -7.16 -13.67 12.94
C GLY A 15 -5.79 -13.01 13.17
N GLN A 16 -4.96 -12.86 12.13
CA GLN A 16 -3.70 -12.14 12.20
C GLN A 16 -3.75 -10.86 11.36
N PRO A 17 -3.28 -9.72 11.88
CA PRO A 17 -3.16 -8.50 11.10
C PRO A 17 -2.03 -8.65 10.07
N ASP A 18 -2.31 -8.30 8.82
CA ASP A 18 -1.35 -8.24 7.72
C ASP A 18 -1.58 -6.94 6.91
N SER A 19 -0.61 -6.58 6.07
CA SER A 19 -0.72 -5.44 5.17
C SER A 19 0.04 -5.68 3.88
N ARG A 20 -0.51 -5.19 2.77
CA ARG A 20 0.13 -5.25 1.44
C ARG A 20 0.14 -3.88 0.80
N VAL A 21 1.21 -3.63 0.04
CA VAL A 21 1.31 -2.43 -0.80
C VAL A 21 0.81 -2.78 -2.18
N MET A 22 -0.06 -1.94 -2.72
CA MET A 22 -0.72 -2.13 -4.01
C MET A 22 -0.59 -0.88 -4.85
N GLU A 23 -0.55 -1.05 -6.16
CA GLU A 23 -0.54 0.03 -7.13
C GLU A 23 -1.87 0.01 -7.89
N ALA A 24 -2.50 1.17 -8.02
CA ALA A 24 -3.73 1.32 -8.79
C ALA A 24 -3.63 2.54 -9.71
N ASP A 25 -4.23 2.45 -10.89
CA ASP A 25 -4.29 3.55 -11.86
C ASP A 25 -5.33 4.63 -11.49
N SER A 26 -5.89 4.56 -10.28
CA SER A 26 -6.91 5.47 -9.76
C SER A 26 -6.35 6.35 -8.64
N GLU A 27 -6.86 7.59 -8.53
CA GLU A 27 -6.44 8.53 -7.49
C GLU A 27 -6.83 8.06 -6.07
N THR A 28 -7.93 7.32 -5.99
CA THR A 28 -8.52 6.76 -4.79
C THR A 28 -8.77 5.26 -4.98
N LEU A 29 -8.67 4.50 -3.90
CA LEU A 29 -8.97 3.07 -3.89
C LEU A 29 -9.98 2.81 -2.77
N SER A 30 -11.15 2.27 -3.12
CA SER A 30 -12.16 1.90 -2.12
C SER A 30 -11.79 0.57 -1.44
N VAL A 31 -12.39 0.32 -0.28
CA VAL A 31 -12.18 -0.92 0.48
C VAL A 31 -12.56 -2.16 -0.35
N SER A 32 -13.68 -2.12 -1.05
CA SER A 32 -14.16 -3.25 -1.87
C SER A 32 -13.25 -3.52 -3.07
N GLU A 33 -12.74 -2.47 -3.72
CA GLU A 33 -11.77 -2.60 -4.81
C GLU A 33 -10.43 -3.13 -4.31
N ALA A 34 -9.95 -2.63 -3.16
CA ALA A 34 -8.73 -3.12 -2.53
C ALA A 34 -8.83 -4.61 -2.17
N GLU A 35 -9.97 -5.06 -1.62
CA GLU A 35 -10.19 -6.47 -1.31
C GLU A 35 -10.18 -7.33 -2.58
N ALA A 36 -10.89 -6.91 -3.63
CA ALA A 36 -10.88 -7.62 -4.91
C ALA A 36 -9.47 -7.70 -5.50
N LEU A 37 -8.72 -6.59 -5.46
CA LEU A 37 -7.35 -6.54 -5.94
C LEU A 37 -6.44 -7.43 -5.11
N LEU A 38 -6.60 -7.50 -3.78
CA LEU A 38 -5.83 -8.39 -2.91
C LEU A 38 -6.03 -9.86 -3.31
N ARG A 39 -7.28 -10.27 -3.51
CA ARG A 39 -7.62 -11.66 -3.92
C ARG A 39 -7.07 -12.02 -5.30
N VAL A 40 -7.03 -11.05 -6.22
CA VAL A 40 -6.49 -11.26 -7.59
C VAL A 40 -4.96 -11.26 -7.59
N SER A 41 -4.33 -10.41 -6.78
CA SER A 41 -2.88 -10.22 -6.77
C SER A 41 -2.13 -11.26 -5.93
N PHE A 42 -2.79 -11.80 -4.90
CA PHE A 42 -2.20 -12.71 -3.93
C PHE A 42 -3.06 -13.96 -3.80
N SER A 43 -2.63 -15.05 -4.45
CA SER A 43 -3.33 -16.34 -4.43
C SER A 43 -3.53 -16.88 -3.01
N GLU A 44 -2.62 -16.57 -2.08
CA GLU A 44 -2.73 -16.97 -0.68
C GLU A 44 -3.90 -16.30 0.05
N LEU A 45 -4.45 -15.21 -0.48
CA LEU A 45 -5.58 -14.48 0.10
C LEU A 45 -6.92 -14.79 -0.60
N GLN A 46 -6.92 -15.60 -1.66
CA GLN A 46 -8.10 -15.85 -2.48
C GLN A 46 -9.24 -16.48 -1.69
N ASP A 47 -8.94 -17.51 -0.89
CA ASP A 47 -9.90 -18.28 -0.08
C ASP A 47 -9.89 -17.87 1.39
N VAL A 48 -9.13 -16.84 1.75
CA VAL A 48 -9.02 -16.37 3.14
C VAL A 48 -10.14 -15.39 3.44
N GLN A 49 -10.71 -15.49 4.63
CA GLN A 49 -11.65 -14.48 5.13
C GLN A 49 -10.86 -13.25 5.58
N LEU A 50 -11.01 -12.16 4.82
CA LEU A 50 -10.44 -10.86 5.13
C LEU A 50 -11.46 -10.06 5.96
N SER A 51 -11.01 -9.46 7.07
CA SER A 51 -11.81 -8.51 7.85
C SER A 51 -11.03 -7.23 8.13
N ASP A 52 -11.73 -6.20 8.59
CA ASP A 52 -11.14 -4.92 9.02
C ASP A 52 -10.22 -4.29 7.95
N VAL A 53 -10.63 -4.42 6.68
CA VAL A 53 -9.86 -3.92 5.54
C VAL A 53 -9.83 -2.39 5.58
N GLN A 54 -8.63 -1.83 5.61
CA GLN A 54 -8.36 -0.40 5.61
C GLN A 54 -7.44 -0.05 4.47
N VAL A 55 -7.74 1.05 3.78
CA VAL A 55 -6.98 1.51 2.63
C VAL A 55 -6.39 2.88 2.93
N GLN A 56 -5.08 3.02 2.74
CA GLN A 56 -4.37 4.26 2.93
C GLN A 56 -3.55 4.60 1.69
N LYS A 57 -3.82 5.75 1.07
CA LYS A 57 -2.97 6.29 -0.01
C LYS A 57 -1.60 6.67 0.55
N ARG A 58 -0.53 6.17 -0.06
CA ARG A 58 0.84 6.66 0.19
C ARG A 58 1.02 7.95 -0.58
N THR A 59 0.77 9.06 0.10
CA THR A 59 1.00 10.42 -0.43
C THR A 59 2.45 10.87 -0.28
N ARG A 60 3.30 10.11 0.43
CA ARG A 60 4.73 10.42 0.49
C ARG A 60 5.37 10.07 -0.86
N PRO A 61 6.07 11.02 -1.51
CA PRO A 61 6.94 10.67 -2.60
C PRO A 61 7.92 9.60 -2.12
N ILE A 62 8.30 8.71 -3.03
CA ILE A 62 9.47 7.86 -2.84
C ILE A 62 10.58 8.82 -2.42
N GLU A 63 11.03 8.77 -1.17
CA GLU A 63 12.28 9.41 -0.80
C GLU A 63 13.30 8.80 -1.75
N GLN A 64 13.69 9.58 -2.77
CA GLN A 64 14.92 9.31 -3.46
C GLN A 64 15.98 9.20 -2.37
N GLU A 65 16.70 8.08 -2.36
CA GLU A 65 17.81 7.71 -1.49
C GLU A 65 18.95 8.74 -1.47
N HIS A 66 18.73 10.03 -1.26
CA HIS A 66 19.81 11.01 -1.21
C HIS A 66 19.53 12.07 -0.16
N GLY A 67 19.82 11.68 1.09
CA GLY A 67 19.80 12.59 2.22
C GLY A 67 20.46 11.99 3.44
N VAL A 68 21.66 11.40 3.29
CA VAL A 68 22.51 11.04 4.43
C VAL A 68 22.61 12.28 5.35
N PRO A 69 22.06 12.25 6.57
CA PRO A 69 22.11 13.40 7.46
C PRO A 69 23.56 13.57 7.93
N GLY A 70 24.20 14.70 7.62
CA GLY A 70 25.54 14.94 8.16
C GLY A 70 26.37 16.10 7.58
N HIS A 71 26.03 16.67 6.43
CA HIS A 71 26.81 17.79 5.88
C HIS A 71 26.04 19.10 5.96
N PHE A 72 25.94 19.64 7.17
CA PHE A 72 25.79 21.08 7.35
C PHE A 72 27.06 21.73 6.78
N LYS A 73 26.96 22.43 5.64
CA LYS A 73 28.04 23.33 5.23
C LYS A 73 28.02 24.52 6.18
N GLN A 74 28.99 24.58 7.09
CA GLN A 74 29.33 25.82 7.78
C GLN A 74 29.97 26.81 6.79
N PRO A 75 29.83 28.12 7.02
CA PRO A 75 30.16 29.19 6.08
C PRO A 75 31.65 29.31 5.79
#